data_AF-A0A1V4TJC2-F1
#
_entry.id   AF-A0A1V4TJC2-F1
#
_cell.length_a   1.000
_cell.length_b   1.000
_cell.length_c   1.000
_cell.angle_alpha   90.00
_cell.angle_beta   90.00
_cell.angle_gamma   90.00
#
_symmetry.space_group_name_H-M   'P 1'
#
loop_
_entity.id
_entity.type
_entity.pdbx_description
1 polymer ?
#
loop_
_entity_poly.entity_id
_entity_poly.type
_entity_poly.pdbx_seq_one_letter_code
_entity_poly.pdbx_strand_id
1 'polypeptide(L)'
;MDLFGVIMEEKKIKDHVNERYSKIATKKASYCSCCGGTEDMLESALEQAKAMGYSEEELDSIPPDAIYGLGCGNPTALAEISEGETVLDLGSEGE
;
A
#
# COMPACT_ATOMS: atom_id res chain seq x y z
N MET A 1 29.65 0.97 16.29
CA MET A 1 29.77 0.90 14.82
C MET A 1 30.54 2.10 14.33
N ASP A 2 31.38 1.94 13.32
CA ASP A 2 31.95 3.07 12.58
C ASP A 2 30.94 3.62 11.57
N LEU A 3 31.18 4.84 11.07
CA LEU A 3 30.28 5.51 10.12
C LEU A 3 30.06 4.68 8.85
N PHE A 4 31.07 3.94 8.41
CA PHE A 4 30.99 3.06 7.25
C PHE A 4 30.01 1.91 7.48
N GLY A 5 30.05 1.28 8.66
CA GLY A 5 29.11 0.24 9.06
C GLY A 5 27.67 0.73 9.09
N VAL A 6 27.41 1.93 9.61
CA VAL A 6 26.06 2.52 9.64
C VAL A 6 25.53 2.76 8.23
N ILE A 7 26.34 3.34 7.34
CA ILE A 7 25.94 3.59 5.94
C ILE A 7 25.64 2.28 5.20
N MET A 8 26.44 1.24 5.42
CA MET A 8 26.22 -0.08 4.81
C MET A 8 24.93 -0.74 5.31
N GLU A 9 24.60 -0.57 6.59
CA GLU A 9 23.36 -1.07 7.17
C GLU A 9 22.12 -0.32 6.63
N GLU A 10 22.16 1.01 6.58
CA GLU A 10 21.11 1.82 5.96
C GLU A 10 20.89 1.46 4.49
N LYS A 11 21.98 1.25 3.73
CA LYS A 11 21.88 0.84 2.32
C LYS A 11 21.18 -0.51 2.20
N LYS A 12 21.54 -1.48 3.05
CA LYS A 12 20.90 -2.81 3.04
C LYS A 12 19.40 -2.74 3.31
N ILE A 13 18.98 -1.87 4.24
CA ILE A 13 17.56 -1.64 4.53
C ILE A 13 16.86 -1.05 3.30
N LYS A 14 17.44 0.00 2.70
CA LYS A 14 16.88 0.65 1.50
C LYS A 14 16.80 -0.31 0.31
N ASP A 15 17.84 -1.09 0.06
CA ASP A 15 17.86 -2.08 -1.01
C ASP A 15 16.75 -3.13 -0.82
N HIS A 16 16.53 -3.58 0.42
CA HIS A 16 15.44 -4.52 0.73
C HIS A 16 14.04 -3.92 0.50
N VAL A 17 13.83 -2.66 0.94
CA VAL A 17 12.56 -1.95 0.70
C VAL A 17 12.33 -1.76 -0.81
N ASN A 18 13.34 -1.30 -1.54
CA ASN A 18 13.27 -1.10 -2.99
C ASN A 18 12.96 -2.39 -3.75
N GLU A 19 13.60 -3.51 -3.38
CA GLU A 19 13.35 -4.81 -4.00
C GLU A 19 11.87 -5.22 -3.83
N ARG A 20 11.30 -4.99 -2.65
CA ARG A 20 9.91 -5.32 -2.35
C ARG A 20 8.93 -4.49 -3.18
N TYR A 21 9.10 -3.17 -3.20
CA TYR A 21 8.24 -2.28 -3.99
C TYR A 21 8.38 -2.50 -5.51
N SER A 22 9.59 -2.83 -5.99
CA SER A 22 9.82 -3.17 -7.40
C SER A 22 9.03 -4.40 -7.86
N LYS A 23 8.87 -5.41 -6.99
CA LYS A 23 8.08 -6.61 -7.30
C LYS A 23 6.59 -6.31 -7.44
N ILE A 24 6.09 -5.37 -6.64
CA ILE A 24 4.69 -4.94 -6.67
C ILE A 24 4.43 -4.08 -7.92
N ALA A 25 5.27 -3.07 -8.17
CA ALA A 25 5.16 -2.17 -9.32
C ALA A 25 5.21 -2.91 -10.67
N THR A 26 5.94 -4.03 -10.75
CA THR A 26 6.02 -4.85 -11.97
C THR A 26 4.86 -5.85 -12.14
N LYS A 27 3.74 -5.65 -11.42
CA LYS A 27 2.47 -6.42 -11.46
C LYS A 27 2.64 -7.93 -11.22
N LYS A 28 3.58 -8.34 -10.36
CA LYS A 28 3.84 -9.76 -10.04
C LYS A 28 3.30 -10.22 -8.69
N ALA A 29 2.74 -9.33 -7.86
CA ALA A 29 2.15 -9.70 -6.57
C ALA A 29 1.16 -8.63 -6.07
N SER A 30 0.02 -9.07 -5.54
CA SER A 30 -0.80 -8.30 -4.60
C SER A 30 -0.47 -8.83 -3.20
N TYR A 31 -0.11 -7.95 -2.26
CA TYR A 31 0.36 -8.38 -0.94
C TYR A 31 -0.02 -7.38 0.15
N CYS A 32 -1.05 -7.68 0.95
CA CYS A 32 -1.26 -7.01 2.24
C CYS A 32 -0.45 -7.73 3.34
N SER A 33 0.73 -7.18 3.69
CA SER A 33 1.53 -7.70 4.81
C SER A 33 0.85 -7.57 6.18
N CYS A 34 -0.06 -6.59 6.30
CA CYS A 34 -0.76 -6.26 7.54
C CYS A 34 -1.89 -7.25 7.83
N CYS A 35 -2.47 -7.85 6.80
CA CYS A 35 -3.71 -8.64 6.87
C CYS A 35 -3.46 -10.14 7.10
N GLY A 36 -2.22 -10.59 7.30
CA GLY A 36 -1.90 -12.01 7.51
C GLY A 36 -2.12 -12.90 6.28
N GLY A 37 -2.23 -12.30 5.08
CA GLY A 37 -2.37 -13.04 3.83
C GLY A 37 -1.12 -13.88 3.54
N THR A 38 -1.32 -15.17 3.30
CA THR A 38 -0.27 -16.02 2.72
C THR A 38 -0.06 -15.65 1.26
N GLU A 39 1.09 -16.01 0.68
CA GLU A 39 1.42 -15.80 -0.74
C GLU A 39 0.35 -16.38 -1.71
N ASP A 40 -0.57 -17.21 -1.20
CA ASP A 40 -1.64 -17.91 -1.93
C ASP A 40 -3.05 -17.27 -1.82
N MET A 41 -3.23 -16.17 -1.08
CA MET A 41 -4.53 -15.47 -1.05
C MET A 41 -4.66 -14.57 -2.28
N LEU A 42 -4.95 -15.19 -3.43
CA LEU A 42 -5.31 -14.53 -4.68
C LEU A 42 -6.74 -13.95 -4.59
N GLU A 43 -7.02 -13.15 -3.57
CA GLU A 43 -8.22 -12.33 -3.52
C GLU A 43 -7.91 -11.09 -4.36
N SER A 44 -8.73 -10.83 -5.39
CA SER A 44 -8.57 -9.66 -6.26
C SER A 44 -8.34 -8.41 -5.41
N ALA A 45 -7.40 -7.54 -5.79
CA ALA A 45 -7.15 -6.29 -5.06
C ALA A 45 -8.44 -5.46 -4.87
N LEU A 46 -9.40 -5.64 -5.79
CA LEU A 46 -10.75 -5.08 -5.70
C LEU A 46 -11.56 -5.67 -4.53
N GLU A 47 -11.56 -6.99 -4.36
CA GLU A 47 -12.26 -7.67 -3.25
C GLU A 47 -11.65 -7.30 -1.89
N GLN A 48 -10.32 -7.17 -1.85
CA GLN A 48 -9.63 -6.68 -0.65
C GLN A 48 -10.05 -5.24 -0.32
N ALA A 49 -10.14 -4.35 -1.32
CA ALA A 49 -10.58 -2.98 -1.11
C ALA A 49 -12.03 -2.90 -0.63
N LYS A 50 -12.93 -3.73 -1.18
CA LYS A 50 -14.31 -3.86 -0.68
C LYS A 50 -14.33 -4.30 0.79
N ALA A 51 -13.55 -5.32 1.15
CA ALA A 51 -13.44 -5.79 2.53
C ALA A 51 -12.88 -4.72 3.49
N MET A 52 -12.07 -3.79 2.98
CA MET A 52 -11.50 -2.65 3.72
C MET A 52 -12.47 -1.46 3.88
N GLY A 53 -13.68 -1.54 3.32
CA GLY A 53 -14.72 -0.53 3.48
C GLY A 53 -14.79 0.51 2.36
N TYR A 54 -14.22 0.23 1.19
CA TYR A 54 -14.52 1.02 -0.01
C TYR A 54 -15.83 0.55 -0.66
N SER A 55 -16.66 1.49 -1.07
CA SER A 55 -17.86 1.21 -1.86
C SER A 55 -17.54 0.90 -3.31
N GLU A 56 -18.48 0.27 -4.03
CA GLU A 56 -18.30 0.01 -5.47
C GLU A 56 -18.18 1.32 -6.27
N GLU A 57 -18.94 2.35 -5.90
CA GLU A 57 -18.90 3.66 -6.55
C GLU A 57 -17.53 4.35 -6.39
N GLU A 58 -16.91 4.25 -5.21
CA GLU A 58 -15.55 4.75 -4.99
C GLU A 58 -14.53 3.96 -5.83
N LEU A 59 -14.64 2.64 -5.88
CA LEU A 59 -13.71 1.80 -6.64
C LEU A 59 -13.83 2.00 -8.16
N ASP A 60 -15.05 2.17 -8.67
CA ASP A 60 -15.31 2.44 -10.09
C ASP A 60 -14.77 3.82 -10.53
N SER A 61 -14.58 4.74 -9.59
CA SER A 61 -13.96 6.05 -9.86
C SER A 61 -12.44 6.01 -9.98
N ILE A 62 -11.79 4.92 -9.55
CA ILE A 62 -10.35 4.75 -9.51
C ILE A 62 -9.88 3.99 -10.76
N PRO A 63 -8.78 4.41 -11.42
CA PRO A 63 -8.18 3.61 -12.50
C PRO A 63 -7.87 2.18 -12.01
N PRO A 64 -8.31 1.12 -12.72
CA PRO A 64 -8.13 -0.26 -12.23
C PRO A 64 -6.67 -0.63 -11.93
N ASP A 65 -5.74 -0.05 -12.69
CA ASP A 65 -4.29 -0.24 -12.52
C ASP A 65 -3.69 0.47 -11.30
N ALA A 66 -4.46 1.32 -10.61
CA ALA A 66 -4.05 1.96 -9.36
C ALA A 66 -4.48 1.16 -8.11
N ILE A 67 -5.29 0.11 -8.27
CA ILE A 67 -5.78 -0.72 -7.15
C ILE A 67 -4.80 -1.87 -6.91
N TYR A 68 -3.75 -1.62 -6.13
CA TYR A 68 -2.70 -2.60 -5.83
C TYR A 68 -2.97 -3.50 -4.61
N GLY A 69 -3.98 -3.18 -3.79
CA GLY A 69 -4.36 -4.01 -2.62
C GLY A 69 -3.32 -4.06 -1.50
N LEU A 70 -2.50 -3.01 -1.35
CA LEU A 70 -1.42 -2.95 -0.34
C LEU A 70 -1.85 -2.31 0.98
N GLY A 71 -2.98 -1.60 0.98
CA GLY A 71 -3.52 -0.92 2.15
C GLY A 71 -4.08 -1.89 3.19
N CYS A 72 -4.39 -1.35 4.37
CA CYS A 72 -5.02 -2.11 5.46
C CYS A 72 -6.41 -1.60 5.84
N GLY A 73 -6.93 -0.58 5.14
CA GLY A 73 -8.23 0.03 5.44
C GLY A 73 -8.56 1.21 4.55
N ASN A 74 -9.79 1.70 4.69
CA ASN A 74 -10.23 2.97 4.14
C ASN A 74 -10.06 4.10 5.19
N PRO A 75 -9.06 4.99 5.06
CA PRO A 75 -8.81 6.03 6.07
C PRO A 75 -9.92 7.08 6.14
N THR A 76 -10.63 7.36 5.03
CA THR A 76 -11.74 8.33 5.03
C THR A 76 -13.00 7.76 5.68
N ALA A 77 -13.19 6.44 5.66
CA ALA A 77 -14.27 5.78 6.39
C ALA A 77 -13.99 5.72 7.91
N LEU A 78 -12.71 5.69 8.31
CA LEU A 78 -12.30 5.61 9.71
C LEU A 78 -12.10 6.97 10.38
N ALA A 79 -11.75 7.99 9.62
CA ALA A 79 -11.55 9.34 10.11
C ALA A 79 -12.79 10.20 9.84
N GLU A 80 -13.24 10.97 10.84
CA GLU A 80 -14.36 11.90 10.72
C GLU A 80 -13.95 13.20 9.96
N ILE A 81 -13.46 13.04 8.73
CA ILE A 81 -12.97 14.15 7.90
C ILE A 81 -14.14 15.00 7.44
N SER A 82 -14.01 16.31 7.59
CA SER A 82 -15.01 17.31 7.20
C SER A 82 -14.58 18.14 5.99
N GLU A 83 -15.55 18.68 5.26
CA GLU A 83 -15.27 19.58 4.14
C GLU A 83 -14.49 20.83 4.61
N GLY A 84 -13.44 21.18 3.86
CA GLY A 84 -12.56 22.31 4.18
C GLY A 84 -11.36 21.96 5.06
N GLU A 85 -11.26 20.72 5.57
CA GLU A 85 -10.07 20.25 6.28
C GLU A 85 -8.90 19.96 5.34
N THR A 86 -7.68 20.15 5.86
CA THR A 86 -6.44 19.81 5.14
C THR A 86 -5.94 18.45 5.61
N VAL A 87 -5.77 17.52 4.67
CA VAL A 87 -5.32 16.14 4.93
C VAL A 87 -3.94 15.91 4.31
N LEU A 88 -3.06 15.23 5.05
CA LEU A 88 -1.76 14.75 4.57
C LEU A 88 -1.79 13.22 4.51
N ASP A 89 -1.69 12.67 3.31
CA ASP A 89 -1.55 11.23 3.10
C ASP A 89 -0.07 10.85 2.99
N LEU A 90 0.38 9.92 3.85
CA LEU A 90 1.75 9.42 3.91
C LEU A 90 1.78 7.96 3.46
N GLY A 91 1.58 7.74 2.16
CA GLY A 91 1.53 6.41 1.59
C GLY A 91 0.67 6.27 0.34
N SER A 92 0.37 7.37 -0.36
CA SER A 92 -0.49 7.41 -1.55
C SER A 92 0.04 6.65 -2.77
N GLU A 93 1.21 5.99 -2.63
CA GLU A 93 2.12 5.60 -3.70
C GLU A 93 2.51 6.81 -4.57
N GLY A 94 3.78 6.92 -4.95
CA GLY A 94 4.26 7.94 -5.90
C GLY A 94 4.32 7.34 -7.30
N GLU A 95 4.04 8.15 -8.33
CA GLU A 95 4.68 7.90 -9.63
C GLU A 95 6.21 8.01 -9.51
#